data_AF-A0A815UJH1-F1
#
_entry.id   AF-A0A815UJH1-F1
#
_cell.length_a   1.000
_cell.length_b   1.000
_cell.length_c   1.000
_cell.angle_alpha   90.00
_cell.angle_beta   90.00
_cell.angle_gamma   90.00
#
_symmetry.space_group_name_H-M   'P 1'
#
loop_
_entity.id
_entity.type
_entity.pdbx_description
1 polymer ?
#
loop_
_entity_poly.entity_id
_entity_poly.type
_entity_poly.pdbx_seq_one_letter_code
_entity_poly.pdbx_strand_id
1 'polypeptide(L)'
;LNQLKGLVEPVSWNYFPTFNKQYKSSRAWKTYPKFFMNNWIASAFKGGLHRFSMITNTTHHVLNNREWLHFIASSNFQKDSFSAIILTGWSRFDHFMPLCDLLPTAYSSLIYSLYMLNTNKFLVDDSIHDCEDLLRLVHRDSQLCESLPGIIL
;
A
#
# COMPACT_ATOMS: atom_id res chain seq x y z
N LEU A 1 27.75 6.04 -1.69
CA LEU A 1 26.56 6.88 -1.39
C LEU A 1 26.78 8.34 -1.75
N ASN A 2 27.88 9.00 -1.35
CA ASN A 2 28.10 10.42 -1.65
C ASN A 2 28.03 10.78 -3.14
N GLN A 3 28.51 9.92 -4.05
CA GLN A 3 28.41 10.15 -5.50
C GLN A 3 26.99 10.06 -6.06
N LEU A 4 26.06 9.42 -5.34
CA LEU A 4 24.65 9.27 -5.73
C LEU A 4 23.76 10.35 -5.10
N LYS A 5 24.32 11.16 -4.20
CA LYS A 5 23.59 12.20 -3.48
C LYS A 5 23.07 13.23 -4.47
N GLY A 6 21.75 13.44 -4.47
CA GLY A 6 21.06 14.37 -5.39
C GLY A 6 20.83 13.83 -6.80
N LEU A 7 21.25 12.59 -7.09
CA LEU A 7 20.99 11.93 -8.38
C LEU A 7 19.90 10.86 -8.30
N VAL A 8 19.68 10.30 -7.10
CA VAL A 8 18.71 9.22 -6.88
C VAL A 8 17.94 9.45 -5.59
N GLU A 9 16.75 8.87 -5.53
CA GLU A 9 15.89 8.86 -4.36
C GLU A 9 15.53 7.40 -4.02
N PRO A 10 15.88 6.90 -2.83
CA PRO A 10 15.63 5.52 -2.48
C PRO A 10 14.14 5.26 -2.23
N VAL A 11 13.67 4.11 -2.70
CA VAL A 11 12.34 3.56 -2.39
C VAL A 11 12.53 2.32 -1.53
N SER A 12 12.05 2.37 -0.29
CA SER A 12 12.06 1.22 0.62
C SER A 12 10.71 0.51 0.56
N TRP A 13 10.70 -0.77 0.22
CA TRP A 13 9.45 -1.53 0.00
C TRP A 13 9.36 -2.74 0.93
N ASN A 14 8.13 -3.08 1.30
CA ASN A 14 7.79 -4.25 2.09
C ASN A 14 6.30 -4.55 1.90
N TYR A 15 5.97 -5.80 1.59
CA TYR A 15 4.61 -6.24 1.25
C TYR A 15 3.97 -7.10 2.33
N PHE A 16 4.59 -7.24 3.50
CA PHE A 16 4.04 -8.02 4.61
C PHE A 16 3.08 -7.18 5.48
N PRO A 17 2.03 -7.80 6.04
CA PRO A 17 1.04 -7.12 6.90
C PRO A 17 1.60 -6.82 8.29
N THR A 18 2.82 -7.26 8.59
CA THR A 18 3.55 -6.95 9.83
C THR A 18 5.03 -6.94 9.50
N PHE A 19 5.73 -5.86 9.86
CA PHE A 19 7.17 -5.80 9.63
C PHE A 19 7.92 -6.51 10.75
N ASN A 20 8.83 -7.40 10.36
CA ASN A 20 9.66 -8.12 11.32
C ASN A 20 10.68 -7.17 12.00
N LYS A 21 11.26 -7.62 13.11
CA LYS A 21 12.22 -6.84 13.90
C LYS A 21 13.43 -6.40 13.07
N GLN A 22 13.94 -7.28 12.21
CA GLN A 22 15.11 -7.00 11.37
C GLN A 22 14.86 -5.84 10.40
N TYR A 23 13.68 -5.82 9.76
CA TYR A 23 13.26 -4.73 8.90
C TYR A 23 13.13 -3.44 9.71
N LYS A 24 12.39 -3.46 10.83
CA LYS A 24 12.19 -2.28 11.69
C LYS A 24 13.50 -1.71 12.23
N SER A 25 14.48 -2.55 12.56
CA SER A 25 15.78 -2.12 13.10
C SER A 25 16.88 -1.97 12.05
N SER A 26 16.55 -1.97 10.75
CA SER A 26 17.55 -1.83 9.69
C SER A 26 18.34 -0.53 9.82
N ARG A 27 19.65 -0.61 9.63
CA ARG A 27 20.55 0.56 9.63
C ARG A 27 20.19 1.55 8.51
N ALA A 28 19.56 1.07 7.44
CA ALA A 28 19.10 1.88 6.31
C ALA A 28 18.23 3.06 6.75
N TRP A 29 17.34 2.86 7.74
CA TRP A 29 16.44 3.90 8.25
C TRP A 29 17.16 5.10 8.88
N LYS A 30 18.37 4.89 9.43
CA LYS A 30 19.20 5.96 9.98
C LYS A 30 20.20 6.52 8.96
N THR A 31 20.49 5.77 7.91
CA THR A 31 21.49 6.11 6.90
C THR A 31 20.87 6.90 5.76
N TYR A 32 19.78 6.44 5.16
CA TYR A 32 19.22 7.05 3.96
C TYR A 32 18.82 8.53 4.14
N PRO A 33 18.14 8.93 5.24
CA PRO A 33 17.79 10.34 5.46
C PRO A 33 19.00 11.28 5.59
N LYS A 34 20.19 10.75 5.89
CA LYS A 34 21.42 11.56 5.97
C LYS A 34 22.06 11.82 4.61
N PHE A 35 21.79 10.96 3.62
CA PHE A 35 22.43 11.00 2.31
C PHE A 35 21.47 11.45 1.21
N PHE A 36 20.18 11.16 1.33
CA PHE A 36 19.16 11.46 0.32
C PHE A 36 18.15 12.45 0.86
N MET A 37 17.87 13.48 0.06
CA MET A 37 16.93 14.55 0.41
C MET A 37 15.50 14.01 0.54
N ASN A 38 15.10 13.19 -0.43
CA ASN A 38 13.81 12.53 -0.46
C ASN A 38 13.98 11.04 -0.22
N ASN A 39 13.07 10.46 0.55
CA ASN A 39 13.02 9.03 0.83
C ASN A 39 11.58 8.57 0.64
N TRP A 40 11.40 7.51 -0.12
CA TRP A 40 10.09 6.99 -0.47
C TRP A 40 9.88 5.64 0.18
N ILE A 41 8.61 5.34 0.42
CA ILE A 41 8.18 4.00 0.83
C ILE A 41 7.27 3.41 -0.23
N ALA A 42 7.16 2.09 -0.29
CA ALA A 42 6.23 1.43 -1.18
C ALA A 42 5.53 0.24 -0.52
N SER A 43 4.21 0.20 -0.71
CA SER A 43 3.34 -0.93 -0.38
C SER A 43 2.78 -1.55 -1.67
N ALA A 44 1.87 -2.50 -1.53
CA ALA A 44 1.17 -3.10 -2.66
C ALA A 44 -0.34 -3.18 -2.42
N PHE A 45 -1.13 -2.94 -3.47
CA PHE A 45 -2.55 -3.27 -3.52
C PHE A 45 -2.83 -4.62 -4.20
N LYS A 46 -1.85 -5.18 -4.93
CA LYS A 46 -1.92 -6.53 -5.51
C LYS A 46 -0.53 -7.13 -5.72
N GLY A 47 -0.46 -8.46 -5.76
CA GLY A 47 0.78 -9.20 -5.98
C GLY A 47 1.81 -9.03 -4.85
N GLY A 48 3.06 -9.45 -5.04
CA GLY A 48 4.11 -9.29 -4.01
C GLY A 48 3.95 -10.16 -2.74
N LEU A 49 3.01 -11.13 -2.76
CA LEU A 49 2.79 -12.10 -1.69
C LEU A 49 3.61 -13.39 -1.92
N HIS A 50 3.11 -14.23 -2.82
CA HIS A 50 3.61 -15.57 -3.07
C HIS A 50 3.59 -15.85 -4.55
N ARG A 51 4.48 -16.73 -4.99
CA ARG A 51 4.60 -17.09 -6.40
C ARG A 51 3.30 -17.66 -6.98
N PHE A 52 2.51 -18.37 -6.19
CA PHE A 52 1.29 -19.04 -6.61
C PHE A 52 0.01 -18.26 -6.26
N SER A 53 0.12 -16.98 -5.90
CA SER A 53 -1.05 -16.13 -5.69
C SER A 53 -1.77 -15.91 -7.03
N MET A 54 -2.93 -16.55 -7.19
CA MET A 54 -3.78 -16.39 -8.38
C MET A 54 -4.89 -15.33 -8.19
N ILE A 55 -5.26 -15.09 -6.93
CA ILE A 55 -6.32 -14.17 -6.52
C ILE A 55 -5.73 -13.16 -5.54
N THR A 56 -6.13 -11.91 -5.69
CA THR A 56 -5.68 -10.81 -4.86
C THR A 56 -6.27 -10.94 -3.47
N ASN A 57 -5.41 -10.99 -2.45
CA ASN A 57 -5.84 -11.02 -1.06
C ASN A 57 -6.00 -9.58 -0.54
N THR A 58 -7.19 -9.02 -0.67
CA THR A 58 -7.53 -7.65 -0.26
C THR A 58 -7.14 -7.36 1.18
N THR A 59 -7.51 -8.24 2.12
CA THR A 59 -7.23 -8.06 3.55
C THR A 59 -5.72 -7.93 3.80
N HIS A 60 -4.91 -8.79 3.17
CA HIS A 60 -3.46 -8.72 3.30
C HIS A 60 -2.90 -7.37 2.85
N HIS A 61 -3.32 -6.88 1.68
CA HIS A 61 -2.86 -5.60 1.15
C HIS A 61 -3.26 -4.43 2.02
N VAL A 62 -4.51 -4.41 2.48
CA VAL A 62 -4.99 -3.40 3.41
C VAL A 62 -4.18 -3.39 4.71
N LEU A 63 -3.91 -4.57 5.28
CA LEU A 63 -3.09 -4.69 6.49
C LEU A 63 -1.63 -4.26 6.25
N ASN A 64 -1.07 -4.52 5.06
CA ASN A 64 0.25 -4.03 4.67
C ASN A 64 0.29 -2.50 4.59
N ASN A 65 -0.73 -1.87 3.98
CA ASN A 65 -0.85 -0.41 3.96
C ASN A 65 -0.94 0.19 5.36
N ARG A 66 -1.74 -0.42 6.25
CA ARG A 66 -1.87 0.00 7.64
C ARG A 66 -0.54 -0.12 8.40
N GLU A 67 0.19 -1.22 8.23
CA GLU A 67 1.49 -1.41 8.88
C GLU A 67 2.51 -0.36 8.39
N TRP A 68 2.48 0.03 7.12
CA TRP A 68 3.29 1.13 6.63
C TRP A 68 2.99 2.46 7.32
N LEU A 69 1.71 2.84 7.42
CA LEU A 69 1.30 4.07 8.13
C LEU A 69 1.72 4.04 9.59
N HIS A 70 1.49 2.92 10.29
CA HIS A 70 1.90 2.75 11.67
C HIS A 70 3.43 2.81 11.84
N PHE A 71 4.17 2.19 10.93
CA PHE A 71 5.63 2.17 10.98
C PHE A 71 6.24 3.56 10.80
N ILE A 72 5.78 4.33 9.81
CA ILE A 72 6.32 5.68 9.55
C ILE A 72 5.85 6.71 10.58
N ALA A 73 4.69 6.50 11.22
CA ALA A 73 4.21 7.31 12.32
C ALA A 73 4.92 6.99 13.65
N SER A 74 5.75 5.93 13.71
CA SER A 74 6.48 5.58 14.92
C SER A 74 7.50 6.66 15.31
N SER A 75 7.78 6.78 16.60
CA SER A 75 8.72 7.76 17.16
C SER A 75 10.17 7.63 16.67
N ASN A 76 10.48 6.59 15.88
CA ASN A 76 11.79 6.38 15.29
C ASN A 76 12.08 7.32 14.10
N PHE A 77 11.04 7.97 13.56
CA PHE A 77 11.14 8.86 12.41
C PHE A 77 10.81 10.29 12.80
N GLN A 78 11.55 11.25 12.23
CA GLN A 78 11.20 12.66 12.33
C GLN A 78 10.00 12.95 11.44
N LYS A 79 9.29 14.05 11.74
CA LYS A 79 8.28 14.58 10.83
C LYS A 79 8.92 14.79 9.45
N ASP A 80 8.20 14.43 8.40
CA ASP A 80 8.64 14.58 7.00
C ASP A 80 9.87 13.72 6.61
N SER A 81 10.15 12.63 7.35
CA SER A 81 11.21 11.67 6.99
C SER A 81 10.96 10.94 5.66
N PHE A 82 9.72 10.98 5.16
CA PHE A 82 9.29 10.31 3.94
C PHE A 82 8.48 11.27 3.07
N SER A 83 8.74 11.26 1.77
CA SER A 83 8.10 12.16 0.80
C SER A 83 6.67 11.73 0.47
N ALA A 84 6.49 10.45 0.12
CA ALA A 84 5.19 9.84 -0.11
C ALA A 84 5.29 8.30 -0.08
N ILE A 85 4.12 7.66 -0.22
CA ILE A 85 4.00 6.23 -0.43
C ILE A 85 3.65 5.91 -1.89
N ILE A 86 4.37 4.95 -2.46
CA ILE A 86 4.09 4.38 -3.78
C ILE A 86 3.24 3.13 -3.58
N LEU A 87 2.06 3.11 -4.19
CA LEU A 87 1.16 1.96 -4.16
C LEU A 87 1.39 1.09 -5.41
N THR A 88 2.02 -0.07 -5.22
CA THR A 88 2.42 -0.95 -6.34
C THR A 88 1.38 -2.04 -6.64
N GLY A 89 1.36 -2.53 -7.87
CA GLY A 89 0.50 -3.63 -8.29
C GLY A 89 1.23 -4.64 -9.15
N TRP A 90 1.94 -5.58 -8.53
CA TRP A 90 2.72 -6.59 -9.23
C TRP A 90 1.79 -7.53 -10.00
N SER A 91 2.17 -7.88 -11.24
CA SER A 91 1.34 -8.74 -12.12
C SER A 91 1.95 -10.12 -12.35
N ARG A 92 3.18 -10.37 -11.88
CA ARG A 92 3.86 -11.68 -11.94
C ARG A 92 4.95 -11.74 -10.88
N PHE A 93 5.21 -12.94 -10.35
CA PHE A 93 6.22 -13.14 -9.31
C PHE A 93 7.62 -13.33 -9.89
N ASP A 94 7.75 -14.06 -10.99
CA ASP A 94 8.99 -14.22 -11.73
C ASP A 94 8.75 -14.04 -13.23
N HIS A 95 9.84 -13.99 -14.00
CA HIS A 95 9.79 -13.72 -15.45
C HIS A 95 9.16 -14.84 -16.27
N PHE A 96 9.06 -16.05 -15.72
CA PHE A 96 8.56 -17.26 -16.40
C PHE A 96 7.13 -17.63 -15.99
N MET A 97 6.59 -17.01 -14.94
CA MET A 97 5.21 -17.22 -14.50
C MET A 97 4.20 -16.43 -15.33
N PRO A 98 2.97 -16.98 -15.49
CA PRO A 98 1.89 -16.27 -16.16
C PRO A 98 1.54 -14.98 -15.40
N LEU A 99 0.90 -14.04 -16.11
CA LEU A 99 0.31 -12.87 -15.50
C LEU A 99 -0.86 -13.31 -14.60
N CYS A 100 -0.83 -12.90 -13.33
CA CYS A 100 -1.89 -13.12 -12.35
C CYS A 100 -2.33 -11.78 -11.77
N ASP A 101 -3.46 -11.75 -11.05
CA ASP A 101 -4.01 -10.54 -10.44
C ASP A 101 -4.22 -9.39 -11.44
N LEU A 102 -5.11 -9.60 -12.42
CA LEU A 102 -5.50 -8.54 -13.35
C LEU A 102 -6.28 -7.43 -12.62
N LEU A 103 -6.34 -6.24 -13.22
CA LEU A 103 -6.99 -5.09 -12.60
C LEU A 103 -8.44 -5.38 -12.14
N PRO A 104 -9.30 -6.09 -12.90
CA PRO A 104 -10.67 -6.37 -12.43
C PRO A 104 -10.73 -7.15 -11.12
N THR A 105 -9.85 -8.15 -10.94
CA THR A 105 -9.82 -8.98 -9.72
C THR A 105 -9.14 -8.28 -8.55
N ALA A 106 -8.36 -7.23 -8.82
CA ALA A 106 -7.64 -6.45 -7.82
C ALA A 106 -8.30 -5.09 -7.50
N TYR A 107 -9.43 -4.78 -8.14
CA TYR A 107 -10.06 -3.46 -8.07
C TYR A 107 -10.53 -3.13 -6.64
N SER A 108 -11.17 -4.09 -5.95
CA SER A 108 -11.56 -3.94 -4.56
C SER A 108 -10.34 -3.65 -3.67
N SER A 109 -9.29 -4.45 -3.80
CA SER A 109 -8.04 -4.25 -3.07
C SER A 109 -7.41 -2.88 -3.31
N LEU A 110 -7.46 -2.35 -4.53
CA LEU A 110 -7.01 -0.99 -4.85
C LEU A 110 -7.83 0.06 -4.09
N ILE A 111 -9.16 -0.05 -4.12
CA ILE A 111 -10.06 0.88 -3.44
C ILE A 111 -9.80 0.89 -1.94
N TYR A 112 -9.79 -0.27 -1.27
CA TYR A 112 -9.57 -0.32 0.17
C TYR A 112 -8.15 0.13 0.55
N SER A 113 -7.15 -0.18 -0.29
CA SER A 113 -5.78 0.30 -0.09
C SER A 113 -5.71 1.83 -0.12
N LEU A 114 -6.35 2.45 -1.11
CA LEU A 114 -6.41 3.92 -1.22
C LEU A 114 -7.17 4.53 -0.05
N TYR A 115 -8.32 3.97 0.32
CA TYR A 115 -9.08 4.45 1.48
C TYR A 115 -8.23 4.42 2.75
N MET A 116 -7.56 3.31 3.02
CA MET A 116 -6.68 3.15 4.17
C MET A 116 -5.52 4.15 4.16
N LEU A 117 -4.87 4.37 3.02
CA LEU A 117 -3.75 5.30 2.91
C LEU A 117 -4.17 6.78 3.06
N ASN A 118 -5.39 7.13 2.65
CA ASN A 118 -5.87 8.51 2.70
C ASN A 118 -6.58 8.87 4.01
N THR A 119 -7.25 7.90 4.65
CA THR A 119 -8.08 8.15 5.84
C THR A 119 -7.49 7.58 7.13
N ASN A 120 -6.52 6.65 7.01
CA ASN A 120 -6.02 5.83 8.10
C ASN A 120 -7.12 5.04 8.84
N LYS A 121 -8.27 4.78 8.17
CA LYS A 121 -9.38 3.97 8.67
C LYS A 121 -9.46 2.65 7.93
N PHE A 122 -9.88 1.61 8.64
CA PHE A 122 -10.09 0.27 8.08
C PHE A 122 -11.59 0.03 7.91
N LEU A 123 -12.01 -0.32 6.69
CA LEU A 123 -13.38 -0.75 6.41
C LEU A 123 -13.46 -2.24 6.69
N VAL A 124 -14.32 -2.62 7.64
CA VAL A 124 -14.49 -4.01 8.08
C VAL A 124 -15.71 -4.64 7.42
N ASP A 125 -16.64 -3.83 6.88
CA ASP A 125 -17.98 -4.29 6.48
C ASP A 125 -18.44 -3.58 5.19
N ASP A 126 -19.23 -4.26 4.37
CA ASP A 126 -19.81 -3.75 3.13
C ASP A 126 -21.03 -2.85 3.40
N SER A 127 -21.02 -2.13 4.52
CA SER A 127 -22.10 -1.24 4.92
C SER A 127 -22.25 -0.05 3.95
N ILE A 128 -23.47 0.46 3.80
CA ILE A 128 -23.76 1.62 2.94
C ILE A 128 -22.85 2.81 3.28
N HIS A 129 -22.55 3.05 4.56
CA HIS A 129 -21.70 4.15 5.00
C HIS A 129 -20.26 4.01 4.50
N ASP A 130 -19.72 2.78 4.49
CA ASP A 130 -18.39 2.48 3.97
C ASP A 130 -18.34 2.71 2.45
N CYS A 131 -19.41 2.37 1.72
CA CYS A 131 -19.54 2.69 0.28
C CYS A 131 -19.61 4.20 0.00
N GLU A 132 -20.38 4.97 0.76
CA GLU A 132 -20.46 6.43 0.57
C GLU A 132 -19.11 7.11 0.80
N ASP A 133 -18.41 6.72 1.86
CA ASP A 133 -17.07 7.22 2.20
C ASP A 133 -16.06 6.91 1.08
N LEU A 134 -16.13 5.71 0.49
CA LEU A 134 -15.33 5.32 -0.66
C LEU A 134 -15.63 6.19 -1.89
N LEU A 135 -16.90 6.39 -2.23
CA LEU A 135 -17.30 7.18 -3.40
C LEU A 135 -16.94 8.65 -3.26
N ARG A 136 -17.09 9.23 -2.06
CA ARG A 136 -16.62 10.60 -1.76
C ARG A 136 -15.11 10.74 -1.98
N LEU A 137 -14.34 9.75 -1.54
CA LEU A 137 -12.88 9.74 -1.70
C LEU A 137 -12.44 9.74 -3.17
N VAL A 138 -13.16 9.04 -4.05
CA VAL A 138 -12.90 9.03 -5.49
C VAL A 138 -13.67 10.10 -6.28
N HIS A 139 -14.28 11.06 -5.58
CA HIS A 139 -15.10 12.13 -6.14
C HIS A 139 -16.18 11.60 -7.11
N ARG A 140 -16.91 10.58 -6.66
CA ARG A 140 -18.07 9.98 -7.32
C ARG A 140 -19.32 10.19 -6.47
N ASP A 141 -20.47 10.17 -7.14
CA ASP A 141 -21.78 10.35 -6.51
C ASP A 141 -22.15 9.13 -5.66
N SER A 142 -22.53 9.35 -4.40
CA SER A 142 -22.91 8.31 -3.45
C SER A 142 -24.18 7.55 -3.85
N GLN A 143 -25.00 8.11 -4.75
CA GLN A 143 -26.20 7.45 -5.29
C GLN A 143 -25.88 6.14 -6.03
N LEU A 144 -24.62 5.93 -6.45
CA LEU A 144 -24.18 4.68 -7.09
C LEU A 144 -24.19 3.48 -6.13
N CYS A 145 -24.10 3.69 -4.81
CA CYS A 145 -24.11 2.60 -3.82
C CYS A 145 -25.40 1.77 -3.84
N GLU A 146 -26.54 2.36 -4.24
CA GLU A 146 -27.82 1.65 -4.33
C GLU A 146 -27.95 0.79 -5.61
N SER A 147 -27.06 1.02 -6.59
CA SER A 147 -27.17 0.48 -7.95
C SER A 147 -26.07 -0.52 -8.32
N LEU A 148 -25.05 -0.69 -7.48
CA LEU A 148 -23.92 -1.58 -7.76
C LEU A 148 -24.20 -3.00 -7.24
N PRO A 149 -24.48 -3.98 -8.11
CA PRO A 149 -24.51 -5.38 -7.68
C PRO A 149 -23.08 -5.82 -7.36
N GLY A 150 -22.81 -6.21 -6.11
CA GLY A 150 -21.57 -6.89 -5.74
C GLY A 150 -20.58 -6.13 -4.86
N ILE A 151 -21.00 -5.12 -4.09
CA ILE A 151 -20.32 -4.77 -2.82
C ILE A 151 -20.90 -5.66 -1.71
N ILE A 152 -20.91 -6.98 -1.96
CA ILE A 152 -21.11 -8.01 -0.97
C ILE A 152 -20.11 -9.09 -1.37
N LEU A 153 -18.98 -9.15 -0.67
CA LEU A 153 -18.23 -10.41 -0.51
C LEU A 153 -18.43 -10.91 0.92
#